data_AF-A0A6B8VBF2-F1
#
_entry.id   AF-A0A6B8VBF2-F1
#
_cell.length_a   1.000
_cell.length_b   1.000
_cell.length_c   1.000
_cell.angle_alpha   90.00
_cell.angle_beta   90.00
_cell.angle_gamma   90.00
#
_symmetry.space_group_name_H-M   'P 1'
#
loop_
_entity.id
_entity.type
_entity.pdbx_description
1 polymer ?
#
loop_
_entity_poly.entity_id
_entity_poly.type
_entity_poly.pdbx_seq_one_letter_code
_entity_poly.pdbx_strand_id
1 'polypeptide(L)'
;MTDILLAHGSRHPRAAEGLEELRAAVTFRTGRPTRVAYLDLQQPLLADVARPGDTVVPLLFTDAFHTRHDVPAATAGLGVRVTAPLGLGDDIAAVLRPRVQPGAVLYAVGSSMPGANQDVARLAAQLGTDVAFATCSPRYSSGSGPVIPLFVTYGLLLDRVPGAQPLAAELAPVVAHRILHR
;
A
#
# COMPACT_ATOMS: atom_id res chain seq x y z
N MET A 1 17.11 1.92 16.51
CA MET A 1 15.75 2.20 16.03
C MET A 1 15.65 1.68 14.61
N THR A 2 14.65 0.86 14.34
CA THR A 2 14.38 0.27 13.03
C THR A 2 13.09 0.85 12.47
N ASP A 3 13.04 1.02 11.15
CA ASP A 3 11.79 1.33 10.45
C ASP A 3 11.12 0.02 10.01
N ILE A 4 9.84 -0.15 10.31
CA ILE A 4 9.06 -1.36 10.04
C ILE A 4 7.99 -1.00 9.02
N LEU A 5 8.07 -1.60 7.84
CA LEU A 5 7.03 -1.55 6.84
C LEU A 5 5.96 -2.57 7.19
N LEU A 6 4.79 -2.11 7.62
CA LEU A 6 3.72 -2.96 8.08
C LEU A 6 2.76 -3.26 6.91
N ALA A 7 2.84 -4.48 6.40
CA ALA A 7 1.90 -5.01 5.42
C ALA A 7 0.76 -5.77 6.13
N HIS A 8 -0.40 -5.88 5.47
CA HIS A 8 -1.48 -6.74 6.01
C HIS A 8 -1.09 -8.23 5.97
N GLY A 9 -0.39 -8.64 4.91
CA GLY A 9 -0.10 -10.03 4.58
C GLY A 9 -0.96 -10.53 3.43
N SER A 10 -0.45 -11.52 2.71
CA SER A 10 -1.10 -12.12 1.55
C SER A 10 -0.69 -13.57 1.43
N ARG A 11 -1.62 -14.41 0.94
CA ARG A 11 -1.32 -15.81 0.59
C ARG A 11 -0.62 -15.94 -0.77
N HIS A 12 -0.45 -14.83 -1.49
CA HIS A 12 0.17 -14.85 -2.80
C HIS A 12 1.68 -15.14 -2.67
N PRO A 13 2.23 -16.13 -3.40
CA PRO A 13 3.61 -16.58 -3.23
C PRO A 13 4.64 -15.48 -3.49
N ARG A 14 4.34 -14.53 -4.37
CA ARG A 14 5.21 -13.40 -4.71
C ARG A 14 4.97 -12.15 -3.86
N ALA A 15 4.08 -12.18 -2.87
CA ALA A 15 3.78 -11.00 -2.06
C ALA A 15 5.01 -10.44 -1.34
N ALA A 16 5.94 -11.31 -0.94
CA ALA A 16 7.20 -10.89 -0.33
C ALA A 16 8.10 -10.13 -1.31
N GLU A 17 8.09 -10.46 -2.61
CA GLU A 17 8.99 -9.86 -3.61
C GLU A 17 8.83 -8.33 -3.68
N GLY A 18 7.62 -7.83 -3.91
CA GLY A 18 7.38 -6.39 -4.01
C GLY A 18 7.59 -5.64 -2.68
N LEU A 19 7.41 -6.31 -1.55
CA LEU A 19 7.70 -5.73 -0.23
C LEU A 19 9.21 -5.64 0.02
N GLU A 20 9.99 -6.62 -0.42
CA GLU A 20 11.44 -6.60 -0.33
C GLU A 20 12.06 -5.55 -1.24
N GLU A 21 11.52 -5.36 -2.45
CA GLU A 21 11.89 -4.25 -3.34
C GLU A 21 11.66 -2.89 -2.67
N LEU A 22 10.47 -2.70 -2.08
CA LEU A 22 10.14 -1.49 -1.34
C LEU A 22 11.06 -1.30 -0.12
N ARG A 23 11.29 -2.35 0.68
CA ARG A 23 12.19 -2.31 1.84
C ARG A 23 13.59 -1.89 1.46
N ALA A 24 14.15 -2.46 0.40
CA ALA A 24 15.48 -2.13 -0.10
C ALA A 24 15.56 -0.66 -0.55
N ALA A 25 14.57 -0.20 -1.34
CA ALA A 25 14.51 1.18 -1.81
C ALA A 25 14.35 2.19 -0.65
N VAL A 26 13.54 1.88 0.36
CA VAL A 26 13.39 2.72 1.57
C VAL A 26 14.67 2.74 2.39
N THR A 27 15.31 1.59 2.60
CA THR A 27 16.60 1.49 3.31
C THR A 27 17.64 2.38 2.64
N PHE A 28 17.73 2.31 1.31
CA PHE A 28 18.65 3.12 0.52
C PHE A 28 18.35 4.62 0.67
N ARG A 29 17.08 5.03 0.55
CA ARG A 29 16.70 6.46 0.61
C ARG A 29 16.85 7.09 2.00
N THR A 30 16.65 6.31 3.05
CA THR A 30 16.66 6.81 4.45
C THR A 30 18.00 6.63 5.15
N GLY A 31 18.83 5.68 4.68
CA GLY A 31 20.03 5.25 5.38
C GLY A 31 19.75 4.52 6.71
N ARG A 32 18.49 4.14 6.96
CA ARG A 32 18.06 3.50 8.22
C ARG A 32 17.76 2.02 8.03
N PRO A 33 18.05 1.17 9.03
CA PRO A 33 17.63 -0.23 9.01
C PRO A 33 16.11 -0.32 8.82
N THR A 34 15.68 -0.94 7.73
CA THR A 34 14.25 -1.14 7.42
C THR A 34 13.93 -2.63 7.36
N ARG A 35 12.80 -3.04 7.94
CA ARG A 35 12.29 -4.42 7.93
C ARG A 35 10.83 -4.45 7.46
N VAL A 36 10.40 -5.60 6.95
CA VAL A 36 8.99 -5.88 6.69
C VAL A 36 8.43 -6.68 7.86
N ALA A 37 7.23 -6.33 8.30
CA ALA A 37 6.43 -7.14 9.22
C ALA A 37 4.98 -7.18 8.75
N TYR A 38 4.24 -8.17 9.23
CA TYR A 38 2.88 -8.42 8.81
C TYR A 38 1.90 -8.31 9.97
N LEU A 39 0.67 -7.89 9.67
CA LEU A 39 -0.45 -7.98 10.60
C LEU A 39 -0.91 -9.44 10.77
N ASP A 40 -1.01 -10.17 9.65
CA ASP A 40 -1.44 -11.57 9.62
C ASP A 40 -0.89 -12.29 8.36
N LEU A 41 -1.24 -13.56 8.19
CA LEU A 41 -1.04 -14.41 7.00
C LEU A 41 0.41 -14.76 6.63
N GLN A 42 1.37 -13.96 7.06
CA GLN A 42 2.78 -14.10 6.75
C GLN A 42 3.65 -13.77 7.97
N GLN A 43 4.88 -14.27 7.96
CA GLN A 43 5.86 -14.04 9.01
C GLN A 43 6.98 -13.12 8.48
N PRO A 44 7.58 -12.27 9.33
CA PRO A 44 7.32 -12.15 10.77
C PRO A 44 6.07 -11.30 11.11
N LEU A 45 5.33 -11.69 12.16
CA LEU A 45 4.27 -10.83 12.70
C LEU A 45 4.87 -9.60 13.40
N LEU A 46 4.17 -8.47 13.33
CA LEU A 46 4.60 -7.22 13.97
C LEU A 46 4.91 -7.40 15.47
N ALA A 47 4.03 -8.10 16.18
CA ALA A 47 4.14 -8.34 17.62
C ALA A 47 5.45 -9.08 18.00
N ASP A 48 5.96 -9.92 17.11
CA ASP A 48 7.15 -10.74 17.39
C ASP A 48 8.45 -9.94 17.22
N VAL A 49 8.47 -8.99 16.29
CA VAL A 49 9.70 -8.31 15.85
C VAL A 49 9.81 -6.85 16.26
N ALA A 50 8.69 -6.17 16.53
CA ALA A 50 8.71 -4.78 16.95
C ALA A 50 9.38 -4.63 18.32
N ARG A 51 10.15 -3.56 18.49
CA ARG A 51 10.77 -3.19 19.77
C ARG A 51 10.40 -1.76 20.14
N PRO A 52 10.37 -1.43 21.45
CA PRO A 52 10.14 -0.05 21.89
C PRO A 52 11.09 0.93 21.19
N GLY A 53 10.52 2.00 20.65
CA GLY A 53 11.25 3.01 19.90
C GLY A 53 11.41 2.76 18.40
N ASP A 54 10.97 1.63 17.86
CA ASP A 54 10.86 1.42 16.42
C ASP A 54 9.78 2.32 15.79
N THR A 55 9.91 2.59 14.49
CA THR A 55 8.93 3.34 13.70
C THR A 55 8.15 2.38 12.82
N VAL A 56 6.83 2.38 12.88
CA VAL A 56 5.95 1.52 12.08
C VAL A 56 5.26 2.36 11.02
N VAL A 57 5.39 1.97 9.76
CA VAL A 57 4.75 2.61 8.60
C VAL A 57 3.68 1.68 8.04
N PRO A 58 2.39 1.98 8.25
CA PRO A 58 1.31 1.18 7.66
C PRO A 58 1.24 1.33 6.15
N LEU A 59 1.36 0.22 5.42
CA LEU A 59 1.32 0.18 3.96
C LEU A 59 -0.14 0.10 3.43
N LEU A 60 -0.98 1.03 3.87
CA LEU A 60 -2.42 1.07 3.57
C LEU A 60 -2.78 2.34 2.77
N PHE A 61 -3.48 2.17 1.65
CA PHE A 61 -3.94 3.29 0.82
C PHE A 61 -5.21 3.94 1.36
N THR A 62 -6.21 3.14 1.71
CA THR A 62 -7.50 3.65 2.20
C THR A 62 -7.57 3.56 3.71
N ASP A 63 -8.33 4.47 4.32
CA ASP A 63 -8.74 4.39 5.73
C ASP A 63 -9.87 3.35 5.89
N ALA A 64 -9.65 2.14 5.36
CA ALA A 64 -10.54 1.02 5.57
C ALA A 64 -10.46 0.54 7.04
N PHE A 65 -11.43 -0.27 7.48
CA PHE A 65 -11.58 -0.79 8.84
C PHE A 65 -10.26 -1.17 9.56
N HIS A 66 -9.29 -1.73 8.82
CA HIS A 66 -7.96 -2.11 9.27
C HIS A 66 -7.09 -0.95 9.82
N THR A 67 -7.20 0.26 9.28
CA THR A 67 -6.41 1.41 9.75
C THR A 67 -6.91 1.91 11.11
N ARG A 68 -8.22 1.78 11.40
CA ARG A 68 -8.82 2.26 12.65
C ARG A 68 -8.81 1.24 13.78
N HIS A 69 -8.65 -0.04 13.47
CA HIS A 69 -8.69 -1.11 14.48
C HIS A 69 -7.42 -1.95 14.47
N ASP A 70 -7.05 -2.54 13.34
CA ASP A 70 -5.99 -3.55 13.31
C ASP A 70 -4.60 -2.97 13.58
N VAL A 71 -4.25 -1.82 12.98
CA VAL A 71 -2.96 -1.18 13.24
C VAL A 71 -2.86 -0.68 14.69
N PRO A 72 -3.85 0.06 15.24
CA PRO A 72 -3.85 0.42 16.65
C PRO A 72 -3.78 -0.79 17.58
N ALA A 73 -4.56 -1.86 17.32
CA ALA A 73 -4.56 -3.06 18.14
C ALA A 73 -3.21 -3.79 18.07
N ALA A 74 -2.62 -3.93 16.88
CA ALA A 74 -1.34 -4.61 16.68
C ALA A 74 -0.15 -3.83 17.25
N THR A 75 -0.30 -2.54 17.50
CA THR A 75 0.77 -1.68 18.04
C THR A 75 0.59 -1.32 19.52
N ALA A 76 -0.57 -1.64 20.09
CA ALA A 76 -0.90 -1.36 21.49
C ALA A 76 0.14 -1.99 22.43
N GLY A 77 0.69 -1.19 23.35
CA GLY A 77 1.65 -1.64 24.35
C GLY A 77 3.07 -1.93 23.84
N LEU A 78 3.33 -1.87 22.53
CA LEU A 78 4.66 -2.17 21.97
C LEU A 78 5.69 -1.04 22.14
N GLY A 79 5.25 0.16 22.55
CA GLY A 79 6.13 1.33 22.68
C GLY A 79 6.73 1.80 21.34
N VAL A 80 6.10 1.45 20.22
CA VAL A 80 6.48 1.88 18.87
C VAL A 80 5.88 3.24 18.52
N ARG A 81 6.45 3.90 17.52
CA ARG A 81 5.85 5.08 16.89
C ARG A 81 5.17 4.69 15.59
N VAL A 82 3.90 5.02 15.42
CA VAL A 82 3.15 4.74 14.18
C VAL A 82 3.10 6.01 13.33
N THR A 83 3.46 5.93 12.06
CA THR A 83 3.35 7.06 11.10
C THR A 83 1.94 7.15 10.52
N ALA A 84 1.67 8.23 9.79
CA ALA A 84 0.55 8.22 8.85
C ALA A 84 0.72 7.07 7.83
N PRO A 85 -0.39 6.44 7.37
CA PRO A 85 -0.34 5.41 6.33
C PRO A 85 0.06 6.02 4.97
N LEU A 86 0.10 5.19 3.92
CA LEU A 86 0.33 5.67 2.55
C LEU A 86 -0.72 6.72 2.16
N GLY A 87 -2.00 6.41 2.38
CA GLY A 87 -3.11 7.30 2.01
C GLY A 87 -3.36 7.36 0.51
N LEU A 88 -4.07 8.39 0.07
CA LEU A 88 -4.40 8.68 -1.34
C LEU A 88 -4.12 10.15 -1.69
N GLY A 89 -3.12 10.75 -1.04
CA GLY A 89 -2.78 12.17 -1.21
C GLY A 89 -2.06 12.49 -2.51
N ASP A 90 -1.67 13.76 -2.66
CA ASP A 90 -0.95 14.28 -3.83
C ASP A 90 0.40 13.57 -4.09
N ASP A 91 1.00 13.02 -3.04
CA ASP A 91 2.23 12.25 -3.11
C ASP A 91 2.02 10.87 -3.77
N ILE A 92 0.90 10.21 -3.47
CA ILE A 92 0.47 9.01 -4.20
C ILE A 92 0.09 9.35 -5.64
N ALA A 93 -0.63 10.45 -5.87
CA ALA A 93 -0.91 10.90 -7.23
C ALA A 93 0.41 11.13 -8.02
N ALA A 94 1.43 11.71 -7.40
CA ALA A 94 2.74 11.89 -8.02
C ALA A 94 3.45 10.57 -8.36
N VAL A 95 3.32 9.55 -7.52
CA VAL A 95 3.84 8.19 -7.80
C VAL A 95 3.12 7.56 -8.99
N LEU A 96 1.81 7.79 -9.13
CA LEU A 96 0.99 7.16 -10.17
C LEU A 96 1.05 7.88 -11.53
N ARG A 97 1.31 9.20 -11.55
CA ARG A 97 1.36 10.02 -12.78
C ARG A 97 2.21 9.42 -13.90
N PRO A 98 3.42 8.88 -13.67
CA PRO A 98 4.23 8.25 -14.72
C PRO A 98 3.58 7.03 -15.38
N ARG A 99 2.61 6.38 -14.72
CA ARG A 99 1.86 5.23 -15.25
C ARG A 99 0.62 5.63 -16.05
N VAL A 100 0.24 6.91 -16.05
CA VAL A 100 -0.96 7.38 -16.73
C VAL A 100 -0.76 7.37 -18.25
N GLN A 101 -1.62 6.62 -18.92
CA GLN A 101 -1.72 6.55 -20.38
C GLN A 101 -3.14 6.94 -20.81
N PRO A 102 -3.37 7.34 -22.08
CA PRO A 102 -4.71 7.61 -22.58
C PRO A 102 -5.65 6.42 -22.35
N GLY A 103 -6.82 6.68 -21.75
CA GLY A 103 -7.80 5.64 -21.42
C GLY A 103 -7.38 4.71 -20.28
N ALA A 104 -6.41 5.10 -19.44
CA ALA A 104 -5.99 4.28 -18.32
C ALA A 104 -7.07 4.17 -17.24
N VAL A 105 -7.06 3.04 -16.53
CA VAL A 105 -7.96 2.72 -15.42
C VAL A 105 -7.17 2.53 -14.14
N LEU A 106 -7.50 3.31 -13.12
CA LEU A 106 -7.03 3.07 -11.76
C LEU A 106 -7.75 1.84 -11.19
N TYR A 107 -6.98 0.78 -10.94
CA TYR A 107 -7.49 -0.48 -10.43
C TYR A 107 -7.19 -0.64 -8.94
N ALA A 108 -8.24 -0.77 -8.14
CA ALA A 108 -8.13 -0.96 -6.70
C ALA A 108 -8.90 -2.19 -6.21
N VAL A 109 -8.65 -2.60 -4.97
CA VAL A 109 -9.33 -3.76 -4.35
C VAL A 109 -10.84 -3.55 -4.30
N GLY A 110 -11.29 -2.37 -3.87
CA GLY A 110 -12.70 -2.08 -3.57
C GLY A 110 -13.03 -2.44 -2.12
N SER A 111 -13.83 -1.59 -1.49
CA SER A 111 -14.14 -1.65 -0.06
C SER A 111 -15.66 -1.60 0.17
N SER A 112 -16.12 -2.25 1.23
CA SER A 112 -17.49 -2.09 1.75
C SER A 112 -17.63 -0.89 2.68
N MET A 113 -16.52 -0.25 3.07
CA MET A 113 -16.54 0.93 3.94
C MET A 113 -17.10 2.15 3.21
N PRO A 114 -18.04 2.90 3.82
CA PRO A 114 -18.49 4.17 3.30
C PRO A 114 -17.32 5.13 3.04
N GLY A 115 -17.33 5.81 1.90
CA GLY A 115 -16.30 6.80 1.52
C GLY A 115 -15.01 6.24 0.91
N ALA A 116 -14.56 5.04 1.31
CA ALA A 116 -13.25 4.51 0.87
C ALA A 116 -13.13 4.40 -0.68
N ASN A 117 -14.16 3.93 -1.37
CA ASN A 117 -14.15 3.86 -2.84
C ASN A 117 -14.29 5.25 -3.49
N GLN A 118 -14.94 6.21 -2.81
CA GLN A 118 -15.06 7.58 -3.28
C GLN A 118 -13.69 8.27 -3.25
N ASP A 119 -12.85 7.97 -2.27
CA ASP A 119 -11.48 8.50 -2.20
C ASP A 119 -10.61 7.99 -3.35
N VAL A 120 -10.74 6.71 -3.70
CA VAL A 120 -10.07 6.15 -4.89
C VAL A 120 -10.60 6.80 -6.17
N ALA A 121 -11.92 7.03 -6.27
CA ALA A 121 -12.50 7.72 -7.42
C ALA A 121 -12.03 9.18 -7.53
N ARG A 122 -11.82 9.87 -6.40
CA ARG A 122 -11.24 11.22 -6.38
C ARG A 122 -9.79 11.22 -6.87
N LEU A 123 -8.98 10.25 -6.46
CA LEU A 123 -7.62 10.07 -6.97
C LEU A 123 -7.62 9.77 -8.48
N ALA A 124 -8.52 8.90 -8.95
CA ALA A 124 -8.67 8.62 -10.38
C ALA A 124 -9.03 9.89 -11.17
N ALA A 125 -9.98 10.69 -10.68
CA ALA A 125 -10.35 11.96 -11.29
C ALA A 125 -9.17 12.95 -11.32
N GLN A 126 -8.37 13.02 -10.25
CA GLN A 126 -7.16 13.86 -10.21
C GLN A 126 -6.11 13.42 -11.24
N LEU A 127 -6.00 12.11 -11.51
CA LEU A 127 -5.09 11.54 -12.50
C LEU A 127 -5.64 11.61 -13.93
N GLY A 128 -6.92 11.95 -14.11
CA GLY A 128 -7.59 11.91 -15.42
C GLY A 128 -7.84 10.50 -15.93
N THR A 129 -8.06 9.54 -15.04
CA THR A 129 -8.28 8.12 -15.34
C THR A 129 -9.68 7.67 -14.96
N ASP A 130 -10.18 6.63 -15.60
CA ASP A 130 -11.33 5.88 -15.09
C ASP A 130 -10.95 5.09 -13.84
N VAL A 131 -11.92 4.57 -13.11
CA VAL A 131 -11.71 3.73 -11.92
C VAL A 131 -12.45 2.41 -12.05
N ALA A 132 -11.81 1.32 -11.63
CA ALA A 132 -12.43 0.01 -11.53
C ALA A 132 -11.96 -0.75 -10.29
N PHE A 133 -12.82 -1.60 -9.76
CA PHE A 133 -12.57 -2.33 -8.52
C PHE A 133 -12.56 -3.86 -8.72
N ALA A 134 -11.80 -4.55 -7.89
CA ALA A 134 -11.71 -6.01 -7.90
C ALA A 134 -12.94 -6.67 -7.26
N THR A 135 -13.53 -6.05 -6.23
CA THR A 135 -14.57 -6.65 -5.37
C THR A 135 -15.95 -6.02 -5.50
N CYS A 136 -16.06 -4.78 -5.97
CA CYS A 136 -17.31 -4.02 -6.06
C CYS A 136 -17.49 -3.31 -7.41
N SER A 137 -18.62 -2.62 -7.59
CA SER A 137 -18.89 -1.80 -8.77
C SER A 137 -18.27 -0.40 -8.66
N PRO A 138 -17.83 0.23 -9.77
CA PRO A 138 -17.66 -0.33 -11.11
C PRO A 138 -16.59 -1.43 -11.11
N ARG A 139 -16.93 -2.63 -11.57
CA ARG A 139 -16.05 -3.81 -11.49
C ARG A 139 -15.14 -3.83 -12.70
N TYR A 140 -13.87 -4.15 -12.49
CA TYR A 140 -12.93 -4.34 -13.59
C TYR A 140 -13.39 -5.47 -14.52
N SER A 141 -13.32 -5.21 -15.82
CA SER A 141 -13.56 -6.16 -16.90
C SER A 141 -12.34 -6.18 -17.81
N SER A 142 -12.03 -7.34 -18.39
CA SER A 142 -10.95 -7.41 -19.39
C SER A 142 -11.24 -6.50 -20.58
N GLY A 143 -10.23 -5.75 -21.03
CA GLY A 143 -10.35 -4.83 -22.17
C GLY A 143 -10.57 -3.36 -21.81
N SER A 144 -10.59 -3.01 -20.52
CA SER A 144 -10.77 -1.62 -20.05
C SER A 144 -9.58 -0.67 -20.30
N GLY A 145 -8.64 -0.99 -21.19
CA GLY A 145 -7.44 -0.17 -21.45
C GLY A 145 -6.27 -0.44 -20.50
N PRO A 146 -5.21 0.41 -20.54
CA PRO A 146 -4.05 0.27 -19.66
C PRO A 146 -4.44 0.36 -18.18
N VAL A 147 -3.95 -0.56 -17.35
CA VAL A 147 -4.32 -0.61 -15.93
C VAL A 147 -3.21 -0.06 -15.05
N ILE A 148 -3.58 0.83 -14.12
CA ILE A 148 -2.72 1.34 -13.06
C ILE A 148 -3.16 0.69 -11.75
N PRO A 149 -2.43 -0.33 -11.25
CA PRO A 149 -2.82 -1.00 -10.01
C PRO A 149 -2.42 -0.19 -8.78
N LEU A 150 -3.40 0.10 -7.91
CA LEU A 150 -3.19 0.65 -6.58
C LEU A 150 -2.88 -0.49 -5.58
N PHE A 151 -1.72 -1.12 -5.75
CA PHE A 151 -1.27 -2.28 -4.98
C PHE A 151 0.17 -2.09 -4.54
N VAL A 152 0.46 -2.35 -3.27
CA VAL A 152 1.84 -2.25 -2.74
C VAL A 152 2.72 -3.37 -3.27
N THR A 153 2.18 -4.60 -3.32
CA THR A 153 2.89 -5.80 -3.76
C THR A 153 1.94 -6.73 -4.53
N TYR A 154 2.46 -7.84 -5.03
CA TYR A 154 1.68 -8.88 -5.72
C TYR A 154 0.59 -9.46 -4.82
N GLY A 155 -0.53 -9.85 -5.43
CA GLY A 155 -1.67 -10.38 -4.71
C GLY A 155 -2.70 -11.02 -5.62
N LEU A 156 -3.52 -11.91 -5.05
CA LEU A 156 -4.52 -12.68 -5.80
C LEU A 156 -5.52 -11.82 -6.58
N LEU A 157 -5.80 -10.60 -6.12
CA LEU A 157 -6.67 -9.66 -6.83
C LEU A 157 -5.93 -8.94 -7.96
N LEU A 158 -4.64 -8.69 -7.81
CA LEU A 158 -3.82 -8.11 -8.88
C LEU A 158 -3.66 -9.10 -10.04
N ASP A 159 -3.55 -10.40 -9.76
CA ASP A 159 -3.44 -11.46 -10.78
C ASP A 159 -4.65 -11.53 -11.73
N ARG A 160 -5.78 -10.93 -11.33
CA ARG A 160 -6.96 -10.81 -12.22
C ARG A 160 -6.74 -9.83 -13.38
N VAL A 161 -5.66 -9.06 -13.34
CA VAL A 161 -5.25 -8.13 -14.38
C VAL A 161 -3.95 -8.64 -15.02
N PRO A 162 -4.02 -9.30 -16.18
CA PRO A 162 -2.84 -9.85 -16.84
C PRO A 162 -1.75 -8.80 -17.08
N GLY A 163 -0.52 -9.10 -16.66
CA GLY A 163 0.65 -8.23 -16.85
C GLY A 163 0.76 -7.05 -15.88
N ALA A 164 -0.24 -6.81 -15.02
CA ALA A 164 -0.17 -5.71 -14.07
C ALA A 164 0.95 -5.90 -13.03
N GLN A 165 1.71 -4.83 -12.80
CA GLN A 165 2.81 -4.82 -11.83
C GLN A 165 2.42 -3.95 -10.62
N PRO A 166 2.68 -4.39 -9.38
CA PRO A 166 2.43 -3.57 -8.20
C PRO A 166 3.33 -2.32 -8.20
N LEU A 167 3.08 -1.41 -7.26
CA LEU A 167 3.88 -0.19 -7.10
C LEU A 167 5.23 -0.46 -6.46
N ALA A 168 5.31 -1.39 -5.50
CA ALA A 168 6.56 -1.86 -4.89
C ALA A 168 7.53 -0.70 -4.57
N ALA A 169 8.73 -0.71 -5.14
CA ALA A 169 9.76 0.31 -4.91
C ALA A 169 9.35 1.75 -5.30
N GLU A 170 8.35 1.94 -6.17
CA GLU A 170 7.85 3.28 -6.56
C GLU A 170 7.24 4.04 -5.37
N LEU A 171 6.83 3.33 -4.31
CA LEU A 171 6.32 3.93 -3.07
C LEU A 171 7.43 4.42 -2.13
N ALA A 172 8.70 4.11 -2.40
CA ALA A 172 9.80 4.45 -1.50
C ALA A 172 9.93 5.94 -1.17
N PRO A 173 9.68 6.90 -2.10
CA PRO A 173 9.66 8.32 -1.76
C PRO A 173 8.62 8.69 -0.70
N VAL A 174 7.42 8.14 -0.82
CA VAL A 174 6.29 8.39 0.09
C VAL A 174 6.59 7.78 1.46
N VAL A 175 7.00 6.50 1.49
CA VAL A 175 7.34 5.80 2.73
C VAL A 175 8.49 6.49 3.47
N ALA A 176 9.56 6.85 2.77
CA ALA A 176 10.67 7.57 3.37
C ALA A 176 10.25 8.95 3.92
N HIS A 177 9.34 9.66 3.24
CA HIS A 177 8.79 10.90 3.78
C HIS A 177 8.05 10.65 5.10
N ARG A 178 7.20 9.62 5.17
CA ARG A 178 6.50 9.25 6.44
C ARG A 178 7.48 8.94 7.57
N ILE A 179 8.63 8.36 7.27
CA ILE A 179 9.69 8.03 8.25
C ILE A 179 10.44 9.29 8.73
N LEU A 180 10.72 10.23 7.83
CA LEU A 180 11.63 11.35 8.09
C LEU A 180 10.92 12.64 8.55
N HIS A 181 9.71 12.91 8.06
CA HIS A 181 9.04 14.21 8.19
C HIS A 181 7.68 14.08 8.85
N ARG A 182 7.69 13.90 10.17
CA ARG A 182 6.48 13.80 11.01
C ARG A 182 5.45 14.89 10.72
#